data_AF-A0A1I1S8Q2-F1
#
_entry.id   AF-A0A1I1S8Q2-F1
#
_cell.length_a   1.000
_cell.length_b   1.000
_cell.length_c   1.000
_cell.angle_alpha   90.00
_cell.angle_beta   90.00
_cell.angle_gamma   90.00
#
_symmetry.space_group_name_H-M   'P 1'
#
loop_
_entity.id
_entity.type
_entity.pdbx_description
1 polymer ?
#
loop_
_entity_poly.entity_id
_entity_poly.type
_entity_poly.pdbx_seq_one_letter_code
_entity_poly.pdbx_strand_id
1 'polypeptide(L)' 'MKTTLRPPYKATARHIIAEGEYVVVEAMGNNMTPDGKLYNNRYCWVCCMGDGKLRAINEYMDTELVTNTFQQ' A
#
# COMPACT_ATOMS: atom_id res chain seq x y z
N MET A 1 3.85 -11.21 19.61
CA MET A 1 4.45 -10.07 18.90
C MET A 1 3.34 -9.17 18.38
N LYS A 2 3.56 -7.85 18.24
CA LYS A 2 2.60 -7.01 17.52
C LYS A 2 2.77 -7.27 16.02
N THR A 3 1.69 -7.68 15.37
CA THR A 3 1.61 -7.83 13.91
C THR A 3 1.55 -6.44 13.28
N THR A 4 2.71 -5.83 13.04
CA THR A 4 2.79 -4.44 12.57
C THR A 4 4.10 -4.15 11.84
N LEU A 5 4.15 -2.98 11.20
CA LEU A 5 5.35 -2.43 10.60
C LEU A 5 6.07 -1.51 11.59
N ARG A 6 7.38 -1.37 11.43
CA ARG A 6 8.20 -0.40 12.14
C ARG A 6 8.07 0.97 11.46
N PRO A 7 7.66 2.03 12.17
CA PRO A 7 7.68 3.38 11.64
C PRO A 7 9.10 3.88 11.34
N PRO A 8 9.29 4.82 10.40
CA PRO A 8 8.25 5.45 9.57
C PRO A 8 7.78 4.54 8.43
N TYR A 9 6.47 4.57 8.14
CA TYR A 9 5.90 3.84 7.00
C TYR A 9 6.22 4.56 5.69
N LYS A 10 6.73 3.82 4.71
CA LYS A 10 7.11 4.38 3.41
C LYS A 10 6.45 3.61 2.28
N ALA A 11 5.79 4.36 1.42
CA ALA A 11 5.35 3.94 0.10
C ALA A 11 5.75 5.03 -0.89
N THR A 12 6.38 4.65 -2.00
CA THR A 12 6.80 5.57 -3.07
C THR A 12 5.90 5.35 -4.27
N ALA A 13 5.15 6.36 -4.68
CA ALA A 13 4.39 6.33 -5.92
C ALA A 13 5.36 6.26 -7.11
N ARG A 14 5.12 5.33 -8.03
CA ARG A 14 5.87 5.12 -9.26
C ARG A 14 5.15 5.76 -10.44
N HIS A 15 3.86 5.48 -10.58
CA HIS A 15 3.01 6.01 -11.63
C HIS A 15 1.68 6.48 -11.04
N ILE A 16 1.15 7.56 -11.61
CA ILE A 16 -0.14 8.13 -11.23
C ILE A 16 -0.90 8.42 -12.53
N ILE A 17 -2.09 7.85 -12.66
CA ILE A 17 -2.99 8.04 -13.81
C ILE A 17 -4.30 8.56 -13.25
N ALA A 18 -4.77 9.71 -13.75
CA ALA A 18 -6.04 10.30 -13.34
C ALA A 18 -7.00 10.38 -14.53
N GLU A 19 -8.21 9.85 -14.37
CA GLU A 19 -9.26 9.87 -15.38
C GLU A 19 -10.65 9.93 -14.72
N GLY A 20 -11.41 10.99 -15.03
CA GLY A 20 -12.68 11.28 -14.37
C GLY A 20 -12.52 11.38 -12.86
N GLU A 21 -13.37 10.66 -12.11
CA GLU A 21 -13.32 10.60 -10.65
C GLU A 21 -12.29 9.59 -10.12
N TYR A 22 -11.53 8.91 -10.97
CA TYR A 22 -10.58 7.88 -10.55
C TYR A 22 -9.13 8.34 -10.67
N VAL A 23 -8.33 7.97 -9.68
CA VAL A 23 -6.87 8.08 -9.69
C VAL A 23 -6.27 6.70 -9.40
N VAL A 24 -5.49 6.17 -10.33
CA VAL A 24 -4.73 4.93 -10.16
C VAL A 24 -3.31 5.28 -9.76
N VAL A 25 -2.82 4.67 -8.67
CA VAL A 25 -1.44 4.84 -8.19
C VAL A 25 -0.76 3.49 -8.13
N GLU A 26 0.30 3.30 -8.92
CA GLU A 26 1.25 2.22 -8.69
C GLU A 26 2.26 2.68 -7.64
N ALA A 27 2.47 1.91 -6.58
CA ALA A 27 3.40 2.26 -5.51
C ALA A 27 4.25 1.07 -5.05
N MET A 28 5.42 1.38 -4.48
CA MET A 28 6.30 0.40 -3.86
C MET A 28 6.51 0.71 -2.39
N GLY A 29 6.21 -0.26 -1.53
CA GLY A 29 6.50 -0.23 -0.11
C GLY A 29 7.99 -0.39 0.17
N ASN A 30 8.48 0.29 1.20
CA ASN A 30 9.83 0.10 1.74
C ASN A 30 9.73 0.05 3.27
N ASN A 31 9.29 -1.09 3.79
CA ASN A 31 8.98 -1.25 5.21
C ASN A 31 9.64 -2.50 5.78
N MET A 32 9.70 -2.57 7.10
CA MET A 32 10.13 -3.75 7.83
C MET A 32 9.25 -3.93 9.08
N THR A 33 9.16 -5.15 9.58
CA THR A 33 8.54 -5.46 10.87
C THR A 33 9.51 -5.14 12.03
N PRO A 34 9.03 -5.05 13.29
CA PRO A 34 9.89 -4.86 14.45
C PRO A 34 10.96 -5.96 14.64
N ASP A 35 10.67 -7.20 14.21
CA ASP A 35 11.60 -8.34 14.23
C ASP A 35 12.52 -8.41 12.99
N GLY A 36 12.47 -7.39 12.13
CA GLY A 36 13.43 -7.20 11.03
C GLY A 36 13.07 -7.87 9.71
N LYS A 37 11.88 -8.48 9.58
CA LYS A 37 11.40 -9.01 8.29
C LYS A 37 11.12 -7.84 7.34
N LEU A 38 11.61 -7.95 6.10
CA LEU A 38 11.32 -6.96 5.07
C LEU A 38 9.90 -7.11 4.55
N TYR A 39 9.20 -5.99 4.38
CA TYR A 39 7.86 -5.91 3.82
C TYR A 39 7.83 -4.83 2.72
N ASN A 40 8.28 -5.22 1.54
CA ASN A 40 8.42 -4.36 0.36
C ASN A 40 7.35 -4.69 -0.67
N ASN A 41 6.08 -4.53 -0.29
CA ASN A 41 4.97 -4.90 -1.14
C ASN A 41 4.85 -3.95 -2.35
N ARG A 42 4.32 -4.46 -3.47
CA ARG A 42 3.94 -3.68 -4.65
C ARG A 42 2.45 -3.45 -4.59
N TYR A 43 2.05 -2.19 -4.71
CA TYR A 43 0.67 -1.76 -4.58
C TYR A 43 0.15 -1.21 -5.90
N CYS A 44 -1.13 -1.46 -6.18
CA CYS A 44 -1.94 -0.67 -7.08
C CYS A 44 -3.16 -0.17 -6.30
N TRP A 45 -3.28 1.15 -6.18
CA TRP A 45 -4.40 1.81 -5.51
C TRP A 45 -5.32 2.41 -6.56
N VAL A 46 -6.58 2.00 -6.56
CA VAL A 46 -7.64 2.64 -7.35
C VAL A 46 -8.43 3.54 -6.41
N CYS A 47 -8.14 4.83 -6.46
CA CYS A 47 -8.73 5.87 -5.62
C CYS A 47 -9.94 6.47 -6.34
N CYS A 48 -11.12 6.40 -5.73
CA CYS A 48 -12.30 7.15 -6.16
C CYS A 48 -12.33 8.48 -5.42
N MET A 49 -12.37 9.58 -6.17
CA MET A 49 -12.37 10.95 -5.71
C MET A 49 -13.79 11.55 -5.80
N GLY A 50 -14.01 12.65 -5.10
CA GLY A 50 -15.18 13.51 -5.30
C GLY A 50 -15.20 14.63 -4.29
N ASP A 51 -15.67 15.81 -4.71
CA ASP A 51 -15.61 17.06 -3.93
C ASP A 51 -14.19 17.39 -3.42
N GLY A 52 -13.17 17.06 -4.24
CA GLY A 52 -11.75 17.23 -3.89
C GLY A 52 -11.25 16.30 -2.79
N LYS A 53 -12.01 15.27 -2.40
CA LYS A 53 -11.67 14.32 -1.33
C LYS A 53 -11.58 12.90 -1.86
N LEU A 54 -10.81 12.07 -1.16
CA LEU A 54 -10.80 10.62 -1.36
C LEU A 54 -12.09 10.03 -0.78
N ARG A 55 -12.92 9.42 -1.62
CA ARG A 55 -14.17 8.77 -1.20
C ARG A 55 -13.99 7.28 -0.94
N ALA A 56 -13.18 6.60 -1.74
CA ALA A 56 -12.85 5.18 -1.56
C ALA A 56 -11.49 4.84 -2.15
N ILE A 57 -10.91 3.74 -1.67
CA ILE A 57 -9.68 3.16 -2.20
C ILE A 57 -9.85 1.65 -2.29
N ASN A 58 -9.56 1.08 -3.46
CA ASN A 58 -9.36 -0.36 -3.62
C ASN A 58 -7.86 -0.60 -3.74
N GLU A 59 -7.31 -1.41 -2.85
CA GLU A 59 -5.89 -1.77 -2.84
C GLU A 59 -5.69 -3.18 -3.39
N TYR A 60 -4.79 -3.29 -4.36
CA TYR A 60 -4.28 -4.55 -4.88
C TYR A 60 -2.80 -4.66 -4.52
N MET A 61 -2.41 -5.81 -3.98
CA MET A 61 -1.04 -6.05 -3.50
C MET A 61 -0.73 -7.55 -3.46
N ASP A 62 0.52 -7.90 -3.19
CA ASP A 62 0.95 -9.29 -2.98
C ASP A 62 0.43 -9.79 -1.61
N THR A 63 -0.69 -10.51 -1.65
CA THR A 63 -1.37 -11.05 -0.46
C THR A 63 -0.57 -12.15 0.21
N GLU A 64 0.22 -12.91 -0.55
CA GLU A 64 1.09 -13.96 0.01
C GLU A 64 2.23 -13.33 0.81
N LEU A 65 2.80 -12.21 0.35
CA LEU A 65 3.77 -11.44 1.14
C LEU A 65 3.17 -10.96 2.47
N VAL A 66 1.89 -10.54 2.48
CA VAL A 66 1.19 -10.18 3.73
C VAL A 66 1.08 -11.39 4.67
N THR A 67 0.58 -12.51 4.16
CA THR A 67 0.42 -13.74 4.95
C THR A 67 1.75 -14.18 5.55
N ASN A 68 2.81 -14.24 4.75
CA ASN A 68 4.14 -14.64 5.18
C ASN A 68 4.78 -13.67 6.18
N THR A 69 4.43 -12.39 6.12
CA THR A 69 4.99 -11.39 7.04
C THR A 69 4.24 -11.36 8.38
N PHE A 70 2.91 -11.50 8.36
CA PHE A 70 2.05 -11.09 9.46
C PHE A 70 1.16 -12.18 10.05
N GLN A 71 0.96 -13.30 9.35
CA GLN A 71 0.00 -14.35 9.73
C GLN A 71 0.66 -15.70 10.03
N GLN A 72 1.97 -15.69 10.29
CA GLN A 72 2.71 -16.87 10.77
C GLN A 72 2.46 -17.10 12.27
#